data_AF-A0A8J2K8G0-F1
#
_entry.id   AF-A0A8J2K8G0-F1
#
_cell.length_a   1.000
_cell.length_b   1.000
_cell.length_c   1.000
_cell.angle_alpha   90.00
_cell.angle_beta   90.00
_cell.angle_gamma   90.00
#
_symmetry.space_group_name_H-M   'P 1'
#
loop_
_entity.id
_entity.type
_entity.pdbx_description
1 polymer ?
#
loop_
_entity_poly.entity_id
_entity_poly.type
_entity_poly.pdbx_seq_one_letter_code
_entity_poly.pdbx_strand_id
1 'polypeptide(L)'
;MLVISGVLLFIGSFPSATEGNQLTERVLVGEFPKDCTQTKPVSSDYAGGGKIWNLEDLPIYETAGGNNRVLLLAYDIFGFHPNTFRVADRLAMESGMRVVIPDFFRGEPFPEDKYPIKELVQIL
;
A
#
# COMPACT_ATOMS: atom_id res chain seq x y z
N MET A 1 -29.60 31.25 44.50
CA MET A 1 -29.13 30.11 45.32
C MET A 1 -28.65 29.02 44.38
N LEU A 2 -27.31 28.85 44.29
CA LEU A 2 -26.49 27.71 43.78
C LEU A 2 -26.80 27.11 42.37
N VAL A 3 -25.90 27.07 41.36
CA VAL A 3 -24.56 26.42 41.19
C VAL A 3 -24.71 24.87 41.28
N ILE A 4 -24.26 23.94 40.41
CA ILE A 4 -23.01 23.66 39.63
C ILE A 4 -23.36 22.53 38.62
N SER A 5 -22.84 22.43 37.38
CA SER A 5 -21.62 21.71 36.94
C SER A 5 -21.76 21.54 35.40
N GLY A 6 -20.81 21.80 34.50
CA GLY A 6 -19.39 22.03 34.63
C GLY A 6 -18.66 21.26 33.52
N VAL A 7 -18.35 21.91 32.39
CA VAL A 7 -17.13 21.62 31.59
C VAL A 7 -16.74 22.92 30.87
N LEU A 8 -15.63 23.47 31.34
CA LEU A 8 -14.99 24.68 30.86
C LEU A 8 -13.77 24.24 30.03
N LEU A 9 -13.80 24.44 28.71
CA LEU A 9 -12.65 24.22 27.84
C LEU A 9 -11.72 25.44 27.95
N PHE A 10 -10.64 25.29 28.70
CA PHE A 10 -9.55 26.25 28.77
C PHE A 10 -8.64 26.14 27.53
N ILE A 11 -8.60 27.26 26.79
CA ILE A 11 -7.51 27.88 26.05
C ILE A 11 -6.10 27.26 26.11
N GLY A 12 -5.39 27.33 24.99
CA GLY A 12 -3.93 27.23 24.95
C GLY A 12 -3.35 27.21 23.54
N SER A 13 -3.17 28.39 22.94
CA SER A 13 -2.17 28.58 21.88
C SER A 13 -0.80 28.15 22.40
N PHE A 14 -0.11 27.28 21.66
CA PHE A 14 1.28 26.91 21.99
C PHE A 14 2.24 27.47 20.93
N PRO A 15 3.32 28.16 21.34
CA PRO A 15 4.10 29.02 20.46
C PRO A 15 5.28 28.32 19.76
N SER A 16 5.68 28.99 18.69
CA SER A 16 6.95 29.01 17.96
C SER A 16 8.19 28.42 18.64
N ALA A 17 8.89 27.61 17.83
CA ALA A 17 10.32 27.38 17.73
C ALA A 17 11.25 28.08 18.73
N THR A 18 12.05 27.27 19.44
CA THR A 18 13.30 27.68 20.06
C THR A 18 14.41 26.67 19.75
N GLU A 19 15.42 27.21 19.07
CA GLU A 19 16.86 26.99 19.17
C GLU A 19 17.44 25.56 19.18
N GLY A 20 18.30 25.33 18.18
CA GLY A 20 19.01 24.08 17.98
C GLY A 20 20.22 23.88 18.88
N ASN A 21 20.79 22.67 18.78
CA ASN A 21 22.20 22.46 19.04
C ASN A 21 22.73 21.21 18.32
N GLN A 22 23.78 21.47 17.53
CA GLN A 22 24.89 20.59 17.15
C GLN A 22 24.67 19.43 16.16
N LEU A 23 25.10 19.77 14.94
CA LEU A 23 25.64 18.92 13.89
C LEU A 23 26.50 17.77 14.46
N THR A 24 26.01 16.54 14.31
CA THR A 24 26.90 15.39 14.12
C THR A 24 26.73 14.90 12.70
N GLU A 25 27.75 15.17 11.91
CA GLU A 25 27.96 14.64 10.58
C GLU A 25 28.21 13.13 10.70
N ARG A 26 27.13 12.34 10.68
CA ARG A 26 27.18 10.88 10.55
C ARG A 26 26.20 10.47 9.47
N VAL A 27 26.78 10.10 8.33
CA VAL A 27 26.21 9.31 7.22
C VAL A 27 24.75 8.90 7.45
N LEU A 28 23.83 9.54 6.71
CA LEU A 28 22.40 9.33 6.75
C LEU A 28 22.02 7.92 6.26
N VAL A 29 22.17 6.90 7.11
CA VAL A 29 21.32 5.71 7.01
C VAL A 29 20.03 6.11 7.73
N GLY A 30 19.03 6.51 6.95
CA GLY A 30 17.84 7.20 7.45
C GLY A 30 17.23 6.52 8.68
N GLU A 31 17.23 7.23 9.82
CA GLU A 31 16.39 6.84 10.95
C GLU A 31 14.93 7.07 10.55
N PHE A 32 14.27 5.99 10.14
CA PHE A 32 12.83 5.99 9.97
C PHE A 32 12.18 6.34 11.32
N PRO A 33 11.08 7.12 11.35
CA PRO A 33 10.32 7.39 12.56
C PRO A 33 10.05 6.07 13.31
N LYS A 34 10.15 6.07 14.65
CA LYS A 34 10.02 4.87 15.49
C LYS A 34 8.70 4.10 15.30
N ASP A 35 7.69 4.75 14.72
CA ASP A 35 6.40 4.16 14.35
C ASP A 35 6.41 3.43 12.99
N CYS A 36 7.34 3.73 12.09
CA CYS A 36 7.44 3.08 10.77
C CYS A 36 8.05 1.68 10.84
N THR A 37 8.78 1.34 11.90
CA THR A 37 9.52 0.07 12.04
C THR A 37 8.76 -1.01 12.81
N GLN A 38 7.64 -0.68 13.44
CA GLN A 38 6.84 -1.62 14.26
C GLN A 38 5.62 -2.17 13.53
N THR A 39 5.28 -1.64 12.36
CA THR A 39 4.16 -2.14 11.57
C THR A 39 4.57 -3.48 10.97
N LYS A 40 3.89 -4.56 11.38
CA LYS A 40 4.07 -5.88 10.75
C LYS A 40 3.83 -5.75 9.24
N PRO A 41 4.59 -6.49 8.41
CA PRO A 41 4.28 -6.60 6.99
C PRO A 41 2.80 -6.94 6.82
N VAL A 42 2.14 -6.22 5.92
CA VAL A 42 0.71 -6.43 5.67
C VAL A 42 0.51 -7.82 5.06
N SER A 43 0.08 -8.78 5.88
CA SER A 43 -0.35 -10.10 5.43
C SER A 43 -1.81 -10.02 5.02
N SER A 44 -2.12 -10.35 3.77
CA SER A 44 -3.48 -10.29 3.25
C SER A 44 -3.91 -11.65 2.72
N ASP A 45 -4.91 -12.26 3.35
CA ASP A 45 -5.53 -13.52 2.88
C ASP A 45 -6.67 -13.25 1.86
N TYR A 46 -6.55 -12.18 1.09
CA TYR A 46 -7.63 -11.72 0.21
C TYR A 46 -7.66 -12.50 -1.10
N ALA A 47 -8.72 -13.29 -1.30
CA ALA A 47 -8.86 -14.16 -2.47
C ALA A 47 -9.34 -13.44 -3.75
N GLY A 48 -9.70 -12.15 -3.68
CA GLY A 48 -10.31 -11.41 -4.80
C GLY A 48 -11.82 -11.67 -4.93
N GLY A 49 -12.59 -10.62 -5.22
CA GLY A 49 -14.03 -10.71 -5.51
C GLY A 49 -14.38 -10.85 -7.00
N GLY A 50 -13.38 -10.79 -7.88
CA GLY A 50 -13.51 -10.84 -9.33
C GLY A 50 -13.47 -12.25 -9.91
N LYS A 51 -13.46 -12.31 -11.25
CA LYS A 51 -13.39 -13.55 -12.04
C LYS A 51 -12.10 -13.56 -12.84
N ILE A 52 -11.41 -14.70 -12.84
CA ILE A 52 -10.29 -14.95 -13.74
C ILE A 52 -10.85 -15.61 -15.01
N TRP A 53 -10.50 -15.08 -16.17
CA TRP A 53 -10.77 -15.68 -17.46
C TRP A 53 -9.53 -15.60 -18.34
N ASN A 54 -9.43 -16.48 -19.33
CA ASN A 54 -8.23 -16.59 -20.15
C ASN A 54 -8.51 -16.07 -21.55
N LEU A 55 -7.66 -15.16 -22.02
CA LEU A 55 -7.56 -14.81 -23.43
C LEU A 55 -6.38 -15.58 -24.02
N GLU A 56 -6.68 -16.71 -24.66
CA GLU A 56 -5.67 -17.64 -25.17
C GLU A 56 -4.71 -18.10 -24.05
N ASP A 57 -3.46 -17.64 -24.09
CA ASP A 57 -2.38 -17.95 -23.15
C ASP A 57 -2.22 -16.86 -22.05
N LEU A 58 -3.07 -15.83 -22.05
CA LEU A 58 -3.03 -14.70 -21.12
C LEU A 58 -4.20 -14.78 -20.13
N PRO A 59 -3.98 -15.23 -18.88
CA PRO A 59 -5.00 -15.15 -17.85
C PRO A 59 -5.23 -13.69 -17.44
N ILE A 60 -6.49 -13.33 -17.24
CA ILE A 60 -6.92 -11.97 -16.96
C ILE A 60 -7.89 -12.02 -15.78
N TYR A 61 -7.59 -11.27 -14.72
CA TYR A 61 -8.52 -11.05 -13.62
C TYR A 61 -9.39 -9.83 -13.92
N GLU A 62 -10.69 -9.98 -13.79
CA GLU A 62 -11.69 -8.94 -14.04
C GLU A 62 -12.59 -8.77 -12.81
N THR A 63 -12.75 -7.53 -12.36
CA THR A 63 -13.60 -7.23 -11.20
C THR A 63 -15.08 -7.20 -11.58
N ALA A 64 -15.94 -7.52 -10.62
CA ALA A 64 -17.40 -7.45 -10.79
C ALA A 64 -17.87 -5.99 -10.77
N GLY A 65 -17.71 -5.30 -11.89
CA GLY A 65 -18.14 -3.92 -12.04
C GLY A 65 -18.08 -3.46 -13.50
N GLY A 66 -18.89 -2.45 -13.82
CA GLY A 66 -18.54 -1.54 -14.91
C GLY A 66 -19.61 -1.26 -15.95
N ASN A 67 -19.67 0.04 -16.23
CA ASN A 67 -20.21 0.72 -17.40
C ASN A 67 -19.25 0.58 -18.62
N ASN A 68 -19.36 1.43 -19.65
CA ASN A 68 -18.49 1.42 -20.86
C ASN A 68 -17.00 1.81 -20.66
N ARG A 69 -16.51 2.00 -19.42
CA ARG A 69 -15.12 2.41 -19.14
C ARG A 69 -14.36 1.31 -18.42
N VAL A 70 -13.13 1.05 -18.88
CA VAL A 70 -12.25 0.00 -18.38
C VAL A 70 -10.95 0.63 -17.88
N LEU A 71 -10.52 0.22 -16.69
CA LEU A 71 -9.22 0.53 -16.11
C LEU A 71 -8.33 -0.70 -16.20
N LEU A 72 -7.17 -0.54 -16.84
CA LEU A 72 -6.14 -1.58 -16.89
C LEU A 72 -5.18 -1.36 -15.73
N LEU A 73 -5.08 -2.34 -14.83
CA LEU A 73 -4.16 -2.30 -13.71
C LEU A 73 -2.97 -3.22 -14.02
N ALA A 74 -1.78 -2.63 -14.12
CA ALA A 74 -0.53 -3.37 -14.25
C ALA A 74 0.06 -3.61 -12.86
N TYR A 75 0.34 -4.88 -12.55
CA TYR A 75 0.90 -5.30 -11.27
C TYR A 75 2.43 -5.37 -11.32
N ASP A 76 3.07 -5.53 -10.15
CA ASP A 76 4.53 -5.53 -9.98
C ASP A 76 5.18 -6.91 -10.29
N ILE A 77 6.50 -7.03 -10.21
CA ILE A 77 7.27 -8.25 -10.51
C ILE A 77 6.80 -9.54 -9.80
N PHE A 78 6.03 -9.41 -8.71
CA PHE A 78 5.50 -10.52 -7.91
C PHE A 78 4.21 -11.15 -8.46
N GLY A 79 3.68 -10.68 -9.59
CA GLY A 79 2.52 -11.33 -10.20
C GLY A 79 1.18 -11.03 -9.52
N PHE A 80 0.32 -12.04 -9.53
CA PHE A 80 -1.00 -12.04 -8.88
C PHE A 80 -0.89 -12.11 -7.36
N HIS A 81 -0.70 -10.95 -6.75
CA HIS A 81 -0.63 -10.77 -5.31
C HIS A 81 -2.00 -10.39 -4.71
N PRO A 82 -2.39 -10.90 -3.51
CA PRO A 82 -3.68 -10.59 -2.87
C PRO A 82 -3.93 -9.09 -2.64
N ASN A 83 -2.87 -8.32 -2.33
CA ASN A 83 -2.96 -6.86 -2.25
C ASN A 83 -3.40 -6.20 -3.57
N THR A 84 -2.93 -6.71 -4.71
CA THR A 84 -3.31 -6.20 -6.04
C THR A 84 -4.79 -6.40 -6.28
N PHE A 85 -5.33 -7.58 -5.96
CA PHE A 85 -6.77 -7.85 -6.07
C PHE A 85 -7.60 -6.95 -5.17
N ARG A 86 -7.16 -6.72 -3.93
CA ARG A 86 -7.86 -5.83 -2.98
C ARG A 86 -7.92 -4.39 -3.50
N VAL A 87 -6.82 -3.90 -4.06
CA VAL A 87 -6.77 -2.56 -4.66
C VAL A 87 -7.67 -2.50 -5.90
N ALA A 88 -7.63 -3.51 -6.76
CA ALA A 88 -8.48 -3.55 -7.95
C ALA A 88 -9.97 -3.55 -7.61
N ASP A 89 -10.40 -4.36 -6.64
CA ASP A 89 -11.80 -4.43 -6.21
C ASP A 89 -12.22 -3.11 -5.55
N ARG A 90 -11.34 -2.51 -4.74
CA ARG A 90 -11.60 -1.20 -4.13
C ARG A 90 -11.75 -0.10 -5.18
N LEU A 91 -10.86 -0.08 -6.18
CA LEU A 91 -10.91 0.87 -7.29
C LEU A 91 -12.18 0.67 -8.13
N ALA A 92 -12.59 -0.57 -8.38
CA ALA A 92 -13.83 -0.87 -9.08
C ALA A 92 -15.06 -0.35 -8.32
N MET A 93 -15.10 -0.56 -7.01
CA MET A 93 -16.19 -0.07 -6.15
C MET A 93 -16.25 1.46 -6.09
N GLU A 94 -15.11 2.14 -5.96
CA GLU A 94 -15.08 3.60 -5.80
C GLU A 94 -15.30 4.35 -7.13
N SER A 95 -14.74 3.82 -8.23
CA SER A 95 -14.83 4.48 -9.55
C SER A 95 -16.05 4.06 -10.37
N GLY A 96 -16.69 2.93 -10.04
CA GLY A 96 -17.75 2.32 -10.85
C GLY A 96 -17.27 1.89 -12.25
N MET A 97 -15.96 1.76 -12.45
CA MET A 97 -15.34 1.27 -13.68
C MET A 97 -15.03 -0.22 -13.57
N ARG A 98 -14.95 -0.88 -14.72
CA ARG A 98 -14.45 -2.26 -14.79
C ARG A 98 -12.94 -2.24 -14.64
N VAL A 99 -12.38 -2.99 -13.70
CA VAL A 99 -10.92 -3.11 -13.55
C VAL A 99 -10.47 -4.46 -14.11
N VAL A 100 -9.44 -4.42 -14.94
CA VAL A 100 -8.89 -5.59 -15.63
C VAL A 100 -7.41 -5.68 -15.33
N ILE A 101 -6.95 -6.86 -14.92
CA ILE A 101 -5.58 -7.16 -14.56
C ILE A 101 -5.09 -8.32 -15.44
N PRO A 102 -4.36 -8.05 -16.54
CA PRO A 102 -3.78 -9.09 -17.37
C PRO A 102 -2.50 -9.65 -16.74
N ASP A 103 -2.34 -10.98 -16.79
CA ASP A 103 -1.14 -11.67 -16.32
C ASP A 103 0.01 -11.62 -17.31
N PHE A 104 0.79 -10.52 -17.29
CA PHE A 104 1.98 -10.35 -18.12
C PHE A 104 3.02 -11.47 -17.98
N PHE A 105 3.11 -12.11 -16.80
CA PHE A 105 4.08 -13.18 -16.54
C PHE A 105 3.55 -14.59 -16.82
N ARG A 106 2.29 -14.75 -17.21
CA ARG A 106 1.69 -16.05 -17.57
C ARG A 106 1.91 -17.15 -16.52
N GLY A 107 1.83 -16.77 -15.24
CA GLY A 107 2.05 -17.68 -14.11
C GLY A 107 3.51 -17.87 -13.70
N GLU A 108 4.47 -17.16 -14.31
CA GLU A 108 5.90 -17.18 -13.93
C GLU A 108 6.37 -15.86 -13.28
N PRO A 109 5.80 -15.42 -12.15
CA PRO A 109 6.27 -14.22 -11.46
C PRO A 109 7.61 -14.43 -10.77
N PHE A 110 8.26 -13.33 -10.38
CA PHE A 110 9.47 -13.39 -9.58
C PHE A 110 9.15 -13.96 -8.19
N PRO A 111 9.85 -15.01 -7.72
CA PRO A 111 9.55 -15.63 -6.43
C PRO A 111 9.93 -14.71 -5.28
N GLU A 112 9.00 -14.53 -4.34
CA GLU A 112 9.19 -13.66 -3.16
C GLU A 112 10.40 -14.08 -2.31
N ASP A 113 10.71 -15.37 -2.24
CA ASP A 113 11.86 -15.89 -1.48
C ASP A 113 13.23 -15.40 -1.95
N LYS A 114 13.32 -14.96 -3.21
CA LYS A 114 14.55 -14.39 -3.77
C LYS A 114 14.70 -12.90 -3.48
N TYR A 115 13.70 -12.29 -2.83
CA TYR A 115 13.71 -10.90 -2.43
C TYR A 115 14.05 -10.75 -0.92
N PRO A 116 14.88 -9.77 -0.52
CA PRO A 116 15.67 -8.87 -1.34
C PRO A 116 16.86 -9.59 -1.98
N ILE A 117 17.31 -9.10 -3.15
CA ILE A 117 18.46 -9.66 -3.87
C ILE A 117 19.71 -9.51 -2.99
N LYS A 118 20.12 -10.61 -2.35
CA LYS A 118 21.23 -10.61 -1.37
C LYS A 118 22.59 -10.34 -2.02
N GLU A 119 22.71 -10.54 -3.34
CA GLU A 119 23.97 -10.41 -4.08
C GLU A 119 24.38 -8.96 -4.38
N LEU A 120 23.51 -7.96 -4.18
CA LEU A 120 23.86 -6.56 -4.44
C LEU A 120 24.62 -5.87 -3.29
N VAL A 121 24.83 -6.55 -2.16
CA VAL A 121 25.48 -5.97 -0.96
C VAL A 121 26.96 -6.37 -0.83
N GLN A 122 27.49 -7.25 -1.69
CA GLN A 122 28.90 -7.70 -1.63
C GLN A 122 29.89 -6.86 -2.43
N ILE A 123 29.46 -5.74 -3.04
CA ILE A 123 30.32 -4.87 -3.87
C ILE A 123 30.56 -3.49 -3.22
N LEU A 124 30.12 -3.30 -1.97
CA LEU A 124 30.42 -2.10 -1.16
C LEU A 124 31.17 -2.50 0.11
#